data_AF-A0A1M5GF77-F1
#
_entry.id   AF-A0A1M5GF77-F1
#
_cell.length_a   1.000
_cell.length_b   1.000
_cell.length_c   1.000
_cell.angle_alpha   90.00
_cell.angle_beta   90.00
_cell.angle_gamma   90.00
#
_symmetry.space_group_name_H-M   'P 1'
#
loop_
_entity.id
_entity.type
_entity.pdbx_description
1 polymer ?
#
loop_
_entity_poly.entity_id
_entity_poly.type
_entity_poly.pdbx_seq_one_letter_code
_entity_poly.pdbx_strand_id
1 'polypeptide(L)'
;MFKGKTSTLGSKKIRVLLFDELPENEIPSVVTVHNILSRNGLVCPQKRLRRVKPIYPIFDPKECNEVWSADYKGKFLMGNKKYCHPLTIADSKSRFLFTAKAHYKENYKSVKTEFTRVFRKFGLPKQVHTDNGIPFGSVSAIQRFTTLSYWFIDLGILPVFSDPAHPEQNGRHERMHRDLKAACASPSAFDLRSQQRKLNYFVNEYNSIRPHEALDMKTPASAHQFSNKPFPEKIKPYVYPSHMKTMNVSKSGAMRWKAYYWVYMSSGLIGRQVAAEEIGNGVWKVFYRNVFLGYFNEKDIRDKQNITRLSTNLV
;
A
#
# COMPACT_ATOMS: atom_id res chain seq x y z
N MET A 1 14.83 -33.59 -8.77
CA MET A 1 14.28 -33.25 -7.44
C MET A 1 13.39 -32.00 -7.41
N PHE A 2 13.55 -31.00 -8.31
CA PHE A 2 12.75 -29.75 -8.26
C PHE A 2 11.70 -29.55 -9.37
N LYS A 3 11.37 -30.57 -10.18
CA LYS A 3 10.39 -30.43 -11.27
C LYS A 3 9.01 -30.04 -10.71
N GLY A 4 8.64 -28.77 -10.86
CA GLY A 4 7.31 -28.22 -10.58
C GLY A 4 7.22 -27.17 -9.47
N LYS A 5 8.11 -27.18 -8.46
CA LYS A 5 8.00 -26.27 -7.29
C LYS A 5 8.83 -24.98 -7.40
N THR A 6 9.85 -24.91 -8.26
CA THR A 6 10.83 -23.80 -8.26
C THR A 6 11.05 -23.14 -9.62
N SER A 7 10.17 -23.36 -10.61
CA SER A 7 10.39 -22.88 -11.99
C SER A 7 10.44 -21.34 -12.12
N THR A 8 10.13 -20.60 -11.05
CA THR A 8 10.18 -19.12 -11.00
C THR A 8 11.33 -18.57 -10.15
N LEU A 9 12.19 -19.43 -9.60
CA LEU A 9 13.32 -19.04 -8.76
C LEU A 9 14.60 -18.90 -9.58
N GLY A 10 15.37 -17.83 -9.33
CA GLY A 10 16.69 -17.64 -9.95
C GLY A 10 17.74 -18.57 -9.32
N SER A 11 18.84 -18.80 -10.06
CA SER A 11 19.93 -19.72 -9.67
C SER A 11 20.49 -19.47 -8.26
N LYS A 12 20.65 -18.21 -7.86
CA LYS A 12 21.10 -17.85 -6.51
C LYS A 12 20.14 -18.33 -5.42
N LYS A 13 18.82 -18.19 -5.64
CA LYS A 13 17.79 -18.61 -4.67
C LYS A 13 17.74 -20.13 -4.55
N ILE A 14 17.82 -20.81 -5.69
CA ILE A 14 17.89 -22.28 -5.72
C ILE A 14 19.13 -22.76 -4.96
N ARG A 15 20.30 -22.15 -5.19
CA ARG A 15 21.50 -22.53 -4.45
C ARG A 15 21.32 -22.42 -2.93
N VAL A 16 20.67 -21.36 -2.44
CA VAL A 16 20.41 -21.21 -1.00
C VAL A 16 19.50 -22.32 -0.49
N LEU A 17 18.45 -22.68 -1.22
CA LEU A 17 17.57 -23.78 -0.84
C LEU A 17 18.26 -25.16 -0.87
N LEU A 18 19.31 -25.33 -1.67
CA LEU A 18 20.09 -26.58 -1.69
C LEU A 18 20.87 -26.81 -0.39
N PHE A 19 21.19 -25.76 0.38
CA PHE A 19 21.84 -25.92 1.69
C PHE A 19 20.94 -26.60 2.73
N ASP A 20 19.61 -26.54 2.54
CA ASP A 20 18.66 -27.21 3.43
C ASP A 20 18.48 -28.71 3.08
N GLU A 21 18.87 -29.13 1.87
CA GLU A 21 18.64 -30.49 1.34
C GLU A 21 19.92 -31.30 1.11
N LEU A 22 21.06 -30.65 0.91
CA LEU A 22 22.33 -31.29 0.54
C LEU A 22 23.48 -30.80 1.44
N PRO A 23 24.49 -31.66 1.71
CA PRO A 23 25.70 -31.25 2.40
C PRO A 23 26.52 -30.29 1.53
N GLU A 24 27.28 -29.38 2.16
CA GLU A 24 27.93 -28.25 1.48
C GLU A 24 28.88 -28.66 0.34
N ASN A 25 29.54 -29.81 0.47
CA ASN A 25 30.43 -30.40 -0.53
C ASN A 25 29.72 -30.82 -1.83
N GLU A 26 28.41 -31.07 -1.78
CA GLU A 26 27.60 -31.47 -2.94
C GLU A 26 26.90 -30.28 -3.60
N ILE A 27 26.98 -29.09 -3.02
CA ILE A 27 26.24 -27.92 -3.50
C ILE A 27 26.97 -27.29 -4.70
N PRO A 28 26.35 -27.28 -5.89
CA PRO A 28 26.95 -26.70 -7.07
C PRO A 28 27.12 -25.18 -6.96
N SER A 29 28.09 -24.65 -7.71
CA SER A 29 28.26 -23.20 -7.86
C SER A 29 27.01 -22.53 -8.46
N VAL A 30 26.82 -21.23 -8.21
CA VAL A 30 25.71 -20.45 -8.80
C VAL A 30 25.71 -20.53 -10.33
N VAL A 31 26.89 -20.57 -10.95
CA VAL A 31 27.07 -20.70 -12.40
C VAL A 31 26.62 -22.07 -12.88
N THR A 32 26.99 -23.13 -12.14
CA THR A 32 26.57 -24.50 -12.45
C THR A 32 25.04 -24.63 -12.36
N VAL A 33 24.42 -24.10 -11.31
CA VAL A 33 22.95 -24.06 -11.18
C VAL A 33 22.32 -23.30 -12.35
N HIS A 34 22.88 -22.15 -12.72
CA HIS A 34 22.39 -21.36 -13.86
C HIS A 34 22.47 -22.13 -15.19
N ASN A 35 23.60 -22.80 -15.45
CA ASN A 35 23.79 -23.60 -16.66
C ASN A 35 22.81 -24.77 -16.71
N ILE A 36 22.55 -25.43 -15.58
CA ILE A 36 21.54 -26.50 -15.50
C ILE A 36 20.15 -25.94 -15.83
N LEU A 37 19.76 -24.81 -15.24
CA LEU A 37 18.47 -24.18 -15.53
C LEU A 37 18.35 -23.76 -17.01
N SER A 38 19.41 -23.19 -17.57
CA SER A 38 19.45 -22.74 -18.96
C SER A 38 19.31 -23.92 -19.93
N ARG A 39 20.06 -25.01 -19.71
CA ARG A 39 19.97 -26.25 -20.50
C ARG A 39 18.57 -26.88 -20.46
N ASN A 40 17.82 -26.68 -19.38
CA ASN A 40 16.45 -27.18 -19.22
C ASN A 40 15.37 -26.17 -19.67
N GLY A 41 15.75 -25.05 -20.30
CA GLY A 41 14.80 -24.05 -20.77
C GLY A 41 14.08 -23.27 -19.66
N LEU A 42 14.60 -23.30 -18.43
CA LEU A 42 14.01 -22.63 -17.26
C LEU A 42 14.52 -21.20 -17.05
N VAL A 43 15.33 -20.68 -17.97
CA VAL A 43 15.84 -19.31 -17.95
C VAL A 43 15.24 -18.53 -19.11
N CYS A 44 14.44 -17.51 -18.79
CA CYS A 44 13.96 -16.56 -19.79
C CYS A 44 14.94 -15.38 -19.94
N PRO A 45 15.28 -14.96 -21.18
CA PRO A 45 16.12 -13.79 -21.40
C PRO A 45 15.45 -12.53 -20.82
N GLN A 46 16.08 -11.91 -19.83
CA GLN A 46 15.57 -10.66 -19.26
C GLN A 46 16.07 -9.49 -20.10
N LYS A 47 15.15 -8.70 -20.68
CA LYS A 47 15.52 -7.41 -21.30
C LYS A 47 16.19 -6.54 -20.22
N ARG A 48 17.46 -6.18 -20.43
CA ARG A 48 18.18 -5.24 -19.55
C ARG A 48 17.53 -3.86 -19.70
N LEU A 49 16.71 -3.48 -18.74
CA LEU A 49 16.24 -2.10 -18.60
C LEU A 49 17.39 -1.26 -18.02
N ARG A 50 17.57 -0.04 -18.54
CA ARG A 50 18.54 0.91 -17.97
C ARG A 50 18.17 1.14 -16.50
N ARG A 51 19.13 0.97 -15.59
CA ARG A 51 18.98 1.34 -14.18
C ARG A 51 19.04 2.86 -14.09
N VAL A 52 17.89 3.49 -13.94
CA VAL A 52 17.82 4.92 -13.60
C VAL A 52 18.18 5.04 -12.11
N LYS A 53 19.03 6.01 -11.77
CA LYS A 53 19.31 6.34 -10.36
C LYS A 53 18.12 7.15 -9.84
N PRO A 54 17.46 6.73 -8.74
CA PRO A 54 16.34 7.49 -8.19
C PRO A 54 16.84 8.83 -7.64
N ILE A 55 16.13 9.92 -7.93
CA ILE A 55 16.60 11.29 -7.68
C ILE A 55 16.08 11.87 -6.35
N TYR A 56 15.02 11.34 -5.73
CA TYR A 56 14.44 11.88 -4.48
C TYR A 56 13.89 10.72 -3.61
N PRO A 57 13.60 10.92 -2.30
CA PRO A 57 13.76 9.87 -1.31
C PRO A 57 12.90 8.66 -1.64
N ILE A 58 13.57 7.51 -1.71
CA ILE A 58 12.88 6.22 -1.62
C ILE A 58 12.19 6.23 -0.26
N PHE A 59 10.90 5.84 -0.20
CA PHE A 59 10.29 5.41 1.06
C PHE A 59 11.05 4.18 1.53
N ASP A 60 12.20 4.41 2.18
CA ASP A 60 13.12 3.38 2.66
C ASP A 60 12.96 3.25 4.17
N PRO A 61 11.99 2.42 4.61
CA PRO A 61 11.76 2.21 6.03
C PRO A 61 13.03 1.61 6.65
N LYS A 62 13.36 2.08 7.84
CA LYS A 62 14.48 1.54 8.62
C LYS A 62 14.05 0.28 9.38
N GLU A 63 12.81 0.31 9.89
CA GLU A 63 12.25 -0.74 10.73
C GLU A 63 10.99 -1.39 10.12
N CYS A 64 10.66 -2.59 10.59
CA CYS A 64 9.40 -3.25 10.24
C CYS A 64 8.20 -2.42 10.73
N ASN A 65 7.11 -2.42 9.96
CA ASN A 65 5.87 -1.69 10.27
C ASN A 65 5.99 -0.17 10.28
N GLU A 66 7.10 0.39 9.79
CA GLU A 66 7.18 1.82 9.52
C GLU A 66 6.32 2.19 8.32
N VAL A 67 6.50 1.47 7.21
CA VAL A 67 5.70 1.66 5.99
C VAL A 67 5.20 0.32 5.51
N TRP A 68 3.87 0.16 5.50
CA TRP A 68 3.25 -0.89 4.72
C TRP A 68 2.87 -0.34 3.36
N SER A 69 2.98 -1.17 2.33
CA SER A 69 2.63 -0.81 0.98
C SER A 69 1.48 -1.69 0.50
N ALA A 70 0.50 -1.09 -0.14
CA ALA A 70 -0.67 -1.80 -0.64
C ALA A 70 -1.00 -1.36 -2.06
N ASP A 71 -1.35 -2.34 -2.89
CA ASP A 71 -1.64 -2.10 -4.30
C ASP A 71 -2.50 -3.24 -4.88
N TYR A 72 -3.27 -2.90 -5.91
CA TYR A 72 -3.89 -3.85 -6.80
C TYR A 72 -2.94 -4.18 -7.95
N LYS A 73 -2.61 -5.47 -8.08
CA LYS A 73 -1.70 -5.98 -9.14
C LYS A 73 -2.25 -5.83 -10.58
N GLY A 74 -3.44 -5.25 -10.74
CA GLY A 74 -4.21 -5.21 -11.97
C GLY A 74 -5.06 -6.47 -12.19
N LYS A 75 -6.16 -6.29 -12.94
CA LYS A 75 -7.16 -7.33 -13.18
C LYS A 75 -6.73 -8.38 -14.20
N PHE A 76 -7.19 -9.62 -14.04
CA PHE A 76 -7.08 -10.67 -15.05
C PHE A 76 -8.36 -11.51 -15.12
N LEU A 77 -8.58 -12.16 -16.26
CA LEU A 77 -9.75 -12.99 -16.50
C LEU A 77 -9.55 -14.40 -15.90
N MET A 78 -10.53 -14.86 -15.13
CA MET A 78 -10.60 -16.24 -14.63
C MET A 78 -11.28 -17.15 -15.64
N GLY A 79 -11.21 -18.48 -15.44
CA GLY A 79 -11.83 -19.46 -16.33
C GLY A 79 -13.36 -19.29 -16.48
N ASN A 80 -14.03 -18.77 -15.45
CA ASN A 80 -15.46 -18.42 -15.49
C ASN A 80 -15.78 -17.08 -16.17
N LYS A 81 -14.82 -16.48 -16.90
CA LYS A 81 -14.95 -15.20 -17.61
C LYS A 81 -15.25 -13.99 -16.70
N LYS A 82 -15.00 -14.09 -15.38
CA LYS A 82 -15.06 -12.94 -14.45
C LYS A 82 -13.66 -12.40 -14.18
N TYR A 83 -13.56 -11.09 -13.95
CA TYR A 83 -12.31 -10.47 -13.54
C TYR A 83 -11.99 -10.75 -12.07
N CYS A 84 -10.71 -11.02 -11.81
CA CYS A 84 -10.13 -11.05 -10.47
C CYS A 84 -9.20 -9.85 -10.31
N HIS A 85 -9.36 -9.14 -9.20
CA HIS A 85 -8.56 -8.00 -8.78
C HIS A 85 -7.80 -8.36 -7.49
N PRO A 86 -6.54 -8.80 -7.55
CA PRO A 86 -5.77 -9.16 -6.36
C PRO A 86 -5.26 -7.91 -5.66
N LEU A 87 -5.71 -7.71 -4.42
CA LEU A 87 -5.17 -6.73 -3.48
C LEU A 87 -3.98 -7.34 -2.75
N THR A 88 -2.84 -6.68 -2.77
CA THR A 88 -1.65 -7.07 -2.01
C THR A 88 -1.36 -6.06 -0.91
N ILE A 89 -0.97 -6.54 0.28
CA ILE A 89 -0.51 -5.68 1.39
C ILE A 89 0.78 -6.30 1.92
N ALA A 90 1.85 -5.53 1.94
CA ALA A 90 3.17 -6.00 2.36
C ALA A 90 3.92 -4.97 3.20
N ASP A 91 4.84 -5.44 4.04
CA ASP A 91 5.79 -4.60 4.74
C ASP A 91 6.94 -4.19 3.79
N SER A 92 7.23 -2.90 3.72
CA SER A 92 8.21 -2.37 2.78
C SER A 92 9.66 -2.70 3.16
N LYS A 93 9.95 -2.92 4.45
CA LYS A 93 11.29 -3.24 4.97
C LYS A 93 11.62 -4.71 4.78
N SER A 94 10.88 -5.57 5.46
CA SER A 94 11.07 -7.03 5.50
C SER A 94 10.53 -7.77 4.27
N ARG A 95 9.81 -7.08 3.39
CA ARG A 95 9.07 -7.66 2.25
C ARG A 95 7.98 -8.64 2.65
N PHE A 96 7.64 -8.76 3.93
CA PHE A 96 6.63 -9.70 4.39
C PHE A 96 5.27 -9.39 3.73
N LEU A 97 4.72 -10.36 3.01
CA LEU A 97 3.43 -10.24 2.33
C LEU A 97 2.32 -10.66 3.28
N PHE A 98 1.61 -9.70 3.87
CA PHE A 98 0.52 -9.98 4.80
C PHE A 98 -0.66 -10.67 4.14
N THR A 99 -0.96 -10.28 2.90
CA THR A 99 -2.07 -10.85 2.14
C THR A 99 -1.92 -10.65 0.64
N ALA A 100 -2.51 -11.58 -0.10
CA ALA A 100 -2.89 -11.41 -1.50
C ALA A 100 -4.37 -11.84 -1.62
N LYS A 101 -5.27 -10.86 -1.63
CA LYS A 101 -6.72 -11.08 -1.54
C LYS A 101 -7.38 -10.87 -2.90
N ALA A 102 -8.06 -11.89 -3.41
CA ALA A 102 -8.85 -11.80 -4.63
C ALA A 102 -10.17 -11.07 -4.38
N HIS A 103 -10.43 -10.00 -5.13
CA HIS A 103 -11.70 -9.28 -5.16
C HIS A 103 -12.32 -9.32 -6.56
N TYR A 104 -13.65 -9.22 -6.63
CA TYR A 104 -14.36 -9.00 -7.92
C TYR A 104 -14.34 -7.54 -8.37
N LYS A 105 -14.13 -6.60 -7.44
CA LYS A 105 -14.13 -5.14 -7.69
C LYS A 105 -13.15 -4.43 -6.77
N GLU A 106 -12.61 -3.32 -7.24
CA GLU A 106 -11.73 -2.40 -6.49
C GLU A 106 -12.59 -1.36 -5.77
N ASN A 107 -13.14 -1.69 -4.60
CA ASN A 107 -14.02 -0.78 -3.86
C ASN A 107 -13.65 -0.66 -2.39
N TYR A 108 -14.06 0.46 -1.78
CA TYR A 108 -13.80 0.79 -0.38
C TYR A 108 -14.18 -0.32 0.59
N LYS A 109 -15.38 -0.90 0.46
CA LYS A 109 -15.87 -1.93 1.40
C LYS A 109 -14.98 -3.17 1.41
N SER A 110 -14.57 -3.63 0.24
CA SER A 110 -13.73 -4.82 0.09
C SER A 110 -12.32 -4.56 0.64
N VAL A 111 -11.73 -3.43 0.26
CA VAL A 111 -10.40 -3.02 0.74
C VAL A 111 -10.39 -2.84 2.26
N LYS A 112 -11.33 -2.08 2.82
CA LYS A 112 -11.45 -1.86 4.27
C LYS A 112 -11.60 -3.18 5.03
N THR A 113 -12.42 -4.11 4.53
CA THR A 113 -12.62 -5.42 5.16
C THR A 113 -11.31 -6.20 5.24
N GLU A 114 -10.54 -6.20 4.15
CA GLU A 114 -9.27 -6.90 4.09
C GLU A 114 -8.21 -6.23 4.98
N PHE A 115 -8.09 -4.90 4.96
CA PHE A 115 -7.22 -4.17 5.88
C PHE A 115 -7.59 -4.43 7.34
N THR A 116 -8.88 -4.44 7.68
CA THR A 116 -9.34 -4.74 9.05
C THR A 116 -8.87 -6.12 9.50
N ARG A 117 -8.96 -7.13 8.61
CA ARG A 117 -8.47 -8.49 8.87
C ARG A 117 -6.96 -8.52 9.10
N VAL A 118 -6.20 -7.82 8.24
CA VAL A 118 -4.74 -7.74 8.35
C VAL A 118 -4.34 -7.01 9.64
N PHE A 119 -4.96 -5.86 9.93
CA PHE A 119 -4.67 -5.07 11.12
C PHE A 119 -4.97 -5.82 12.42
N ARG A 120 -6.08 -6.55 12.49
CA ARG A 120 -6.40 -7.40 13.65
C ARG A 120 -5.37 -8.49 13.88
N LYS A 121 -4.78 -9.04 12.82
CA LYS A 121 -3.83 -10.15 12.90
C LYS A 121 -2.40 -9.70 13.16
N PHE A 122 -1.98 -8.60 12.54
CA PHE A 122 -0.56 -8.21 12.46
C PHE A 122 -0.24 -6.86 13.12
N GLY A 123 -1.26 -6.17 13.64
CA GLY A 123 -1.15 -4.84 14.22
C GLY A 123 -1.19 -3.73 13.16
N LEU A 124 -0.76 -2.52 13.57
CA LEU A 124 -0.84 -1.32 12.73
C LEU A 124 0.55 -0.81 12.33
N PRO A 125 0.73 -0.34 11.07
CA PRO A 125 1.93 0.38 10.68
C PRO A 125 1.90 1.85 11.11
N LYS A 126 3.03 2.55 11.00
CA LYS A 126 3.04 4.02 11.10
C LYS A 126 2.42 4.67 9.85
N GLN A 127 2.71 4.13 8.67
CA GLN A 127 2.27 4.69 7.39
C GLN A 127 1.79 3.59 6.43
N VAL A 128 0.85 3.94 5.56
CA VAL A 128 0.40 3.10 4.45
C VAL A 128 0.65 3.83 3.15
N HIS A 129 1.54 3.27 2.33
CA HIS A 129 1.88 3.75 1.00
C HIS A 129 1.03 3.05 -0.07
N THR A 130 0.31 3.82 -0.86
CA THR A 130 -0.58 3.33 -1.93
C THR A 130 -0.43 4.14 -3.20
N ASP A 131 -0.96 3.63 -4.30
CA ASP A 131 -1.08 4.39 -5.54
C ASP A 131 -2.16 5.51 -5.43
N ASN A 132 -2.23 6.35 -6.45
CA ASN A 132 -3.18 7.47 -6.51
C ASN A 132 -4.57 7.07 -7.04
N GLY A 133 -4.81 5.78 -7.28
CA GLY A 133 -6.04 5.24 -7.83
C GLY A 133 -7.11 4.97 -6.76
N ILE A 134 -8.38 4.99 -7.18
CA ILE A 134 -9.49 4.57 -6.32
C ILE A 134 -9.33 3.07 -6.04
N PRO A 135 -9.55 2.59 -4.81
CA PRO A 135 -10.13 3.28 -3.65
C PRO A 135 -9.12 3.92 -2.69
N PHE A 136 -7.84 3.97 -3.05
CA PHE A 136 -6.77 4.46 -2.18
C PHE A 136 -6.64 5.97 -2.20
N GLY A 137 -6.42 6.53 -3.39
CA GLY A 137 -6.23 7.96 -3.63
C GLY A 137 -7.25 8.52 -4.62
N SER A 138 -7.38 9.85 -4.61
CA SER A 138 -8.11 10.59 -5.64
C SER A 138 -7.37 11.89 -5.93
N VAL A 139 -6.82 12.04 -7.14
CA VAL A 139 -6.02 13.22 -7.53
C VAL A 139 -6.82 14.53 -7.39
N SER A 140 -8.15 14.48 -7.53
CA SER A 140 -9.04 15.63 -7.36
C SER A 140 -9.34 16.03 -5.91
N ALA A 141 -9.00 15.17 -4.93
CA ALA A 141 -9.25 15.41 -3.52
C ALA A 141 -8.04 16.09 -2.86
N ILE A 142 -8.29 16.87 -1.81
CA ILE A 142 -7.21 17.48 -1.06
C ILE A 142 -6.31 16.42 -0.41
N GLN A 143 -4.99 16.62 -0.47
CA GLN A 143 -3.97 15.64 -0.08
C GLN A 143 -4.15 14.27 -0.76
N ARG A 144 -4.98 14.19 -1.81
CA ARG A 144 -5.43 12.96 -2.47
C ARG A 144 -6.21 11.99 -1.56
N PHE A 145 -6.69 12.46 -0.41
CA PHE A 145 -7.35 11.62 0.57
C PHE A 145 -8.75 11.20 0.14
N THR A 146 -8.99 9.90 0.23
CA THR A 146 -10.30 9.25 0.08
C THR A 146 -10.90 8.92 1.44
N THR A 147 -12.14 8.41 1.45
CA THR A 147 -12.75 7.84 2.67
C THR A 147 -11.90 6.74 3.31
N LEU A 148 -11.07 6.03 2.53
CA LEU A 148 -10.11 5.06 3.06
C LEU A 148 -8.95 5.73 3.77
N SER A 149 -8.39 6.79 3.19
CA SER A 149 -7.32 7.57 3.80
C SER A 149 -7.74 8.13 5.15
N TYR A 150 -8.94 8.72 5.26
CA TYR A 150 -9.43 9.22 6.54
C TYR A 150 -9.69 8.12 7.57
N TRP A 151 -10.06 6.90 7.14
CA TRP A 151 -10.14 5.75 8.04
C TRP A 151 -8.77 5.28 8.53
N PHE A 152 -7.71 5.37 7.72
CA PHE A 152 -6.36 5.14 8.21
C PHE A 152 -5.94 6.19 9.24
N ILE A 153 -6.25 7.47 9.00
CA ILE A 153 -5.99 8.55 9.96
C ILE A 153 -6.76 8.31 11.28
N ASP A 154 -7.97 7.74 11.20
CA ASP A 154 -8.72 7.36 12.40
C ASP A 154 -8.00 6.34 13.29
N LEU A 155 -7.21 5.46 12.67
CA LEU A 155 -6.40 4.44 13.32
C LEU A 155 -5.01 4.95 13.72
N GLY A 156 -4.70 6.23 13.46
CA GLY A 156 -3.38 6.81 13.70
C GLY A 156 -2.32 6.39 12.66
N ILE A 157 -2.76 5.97 11.47
CA ILE A 157 -1.91 5.57 10.35
C ILE A 157 -1.89 6.71 9.34
N LEU A 158 -0.69 7.13 8.91
CA LEU A 158 -0.54 8.17 7.89
C LEU A 158 -0.70 7.57 6.47
N PRO A 159 -1.68 8.01 5.66
CA PRO A 159 -1.75 7.66 4.25
C PRO A 159 -0.68 8.41 3.47
N VAL A 160 0.04 7.71 2.61
CA VAL A 160 1.11 8.24 1.77
C VAL A 160 0.89 7.75 0.35
N PHE A 161 1.14 8.61 -0.63
CA PHE A 161 0.93 8.28 -2.04
C PHE A 161 2.21 8.44 -2.84
N SER A 162 2.34 7.63 -3.89
CA SER A 162 3.44 7.78 -4.84
C SER A 162 3.36 9.13 -5.56
N ASP A 163 4.52 9.71 -5.86
CA ASP A 163 4.58 10.96 -6.61
C ASP A 163 4.14 10.74 -8.07
N PRO A 164 3.42 11.70 -8.68
CA PRO A 164 3.07 11.64 -10.08
C PRO A 164 4.32 11.45 -10.94
N ALA A 165 4.26 10.55 -11.93
CA ALA A 165 5.37 10.22 -12.82
C ALA A 165 6.63 9.60 -12.16
N HIS A 166 6.53 9.07 -10.92
CA HIS A 166 7.65 8.41 -10.24
C HIS A 166 7.36 6.91 -9.93
N PRO A 167 7.17 6.05 -10.96
CA PRO A 167 6.87 4.62 -10.76
C PRO A 167 8.00 3.87 -10.05
N GLU A 168 9.21 4.42 -10.04
CA GLU A 168 10.38 3.84 -9.38
C GLU A 168 10.19 3.67 -7.86
N GLN A 169 9.37 4.53 -7.22
CA GLN A 169 9.02 4.45 -5.80
C GLN A 169 8.27 3.14 -5.45
N ASN A 170 7.64 2.50 -6.45
CA ASN A 170 6.92 1.23 -6.32
C ASN A 170 7.70 0.01 -6.86
N GLY A 171 8.99 0.14 -7.20
CA GLY A 171 9.78 -0.97 -7.76
C GLY A 171 9.82 -2.24 -6.89
N ARG A 172 9.58 -2.08 -5.57
CA ARG A 172 9.42 -3.18 -4.61
C ARG A 172 8.15 -4.01 -4.88
N HIS A 173 7.02 -3.34 -5.08
CA HIS A 173 5.75 -3.95 -5.45
C HIS A 173 5.82 -4.59 -6.82
N GLU A 174 6.42 -3.91 -7.80
CA GLU A 174 6.52 -4.42 -9.17
C GLU A 174 7.24 -5.78 -9.25
N ARG A 175 8.30 -6.00 -8.46
CA ARG A 175 8.97 -7.31 -8.41
C ARG A 175 8.07 -8.40 -7.82
N MET A 176 7.40 -8.11 -6.71
CA MET A 176 6.48 -9.04 -6.04
C MET A 176 5.24 -9.33 -6.90
N HIS A 177 4.72 -8.35 -7.63
CA HIS A 177 3.60 -8.51 -8.56
C HIS A 177 3.96 -9.35 -9.78
N ARG A 178 5.19 -9.24 -10.30
CA ARG A 178 5.68 -10.14 -11.35
C ARG A 178 5.74 -11.59 -10.87
N ASP A 179 6.25 -11.81 -9.66
CA ASP A 179 6.29 -13.13 -9.04
C ASP A 179 4.87 -13.70 -8.83
N LEU A 180 3.95 -12.88 -8.33
CA LEU A 180 2.54 -13.26 -8.14
C LEU A 180 1.87 -13.56 -9.48
N LYS A 181 2.12 -12.77 -10.52
CA LYS A 181 1.57 -13.01 -11.87
C LYS A 181 2.02 -14.36 -12.41
N ALA A 182 3.32 -14.66 -12.31
CA ALA A 182 3.89 -15.93 -12.77
C ALA A 182 3.30 -17.13 -12.02
N ALA A 183 3.10 -17.01 -10.70
CA ALA A 183 2.59 -18.12 -9.90
C ALA A 183 1.06 -18.31 -9.99
N CYS A 184 0.29 -17.23 -10.14
CA CYS A 184 -1.16 -17.25 -9.89
C CYS A 184 -2.03 -16.84 -11.09
N ALA A 185 -1.50 -16.12 -12.08
CA ALA A 185 -2.31 -15.56 -13.17
C ALA A 185 -2.18 -16.30 -14.50
N SER A 186 -1.28 -17.29 -14.62
CA SER A 186 -1.07 -18.05 -15.85
C SER A 186 -0.63 -19.50 -15.54
N PRO A 187 -1.56 -20.47 -15.55
CA PRO A 187 -3.00 -20.34 -15.78
C PRO A 187 -3.72 -19.76 -14.56
N SER A 188 -4.72 -18.90 -14.80
CA SER A 188 -5.67 -18.47 -13.76
C SER A 188 -6.54 -19.65 -13.30
N ALA A 189 -7.16 -19.53 -12.14
CA ALA A 189 -8.14 -20.52 -11.68
C ALA A 189 -9.52 -20.27 -12.33
N PHE A 190 -10.42 -21.25 -12.20
CA PHE A 190 -11.77 -21.15 -12.76
C PHE A 190 -12.62 -20.07 -12.07
N ASP A 191 -12.61 -20.03 -10.73
CA ASP A 191 -13.42 -19.11 -9.92
C ASP A 191 -12.60 -18.38 -8.83
N LEU A 192 -13.22 -17.39 -8.17
CA LEU A 192 -12.55 -16.57 -7.17
C LEU A 192 -12.09 -17.38 -5.95
N ARG A 193 -12.85 -18.41 -5.57
CA ARG A 193 -12.50 -19.29 -4.43
C ARG A 193 -11.23 -20.08 -4.72
N SER A 194 -11.15 -20.69 -5.90
CA SER A 194 -9.96 -21.43 -6.34
C SER A 194 -8.79 -20.49 -6.59
N GLN A 195 -9.04 -19.29 -7.11
CA GLN A 195 -8.01 -18.26 -7.27
C GLN A 195 -7.45 -17.82 -5.93
N GLN A 196 -8.29 -17.65 -4.90
CA GLN A 196 -7.85 -17.30 -3.55
C GLN A 196 -6.95 -18.40 -2.95
N ARG A 197 -7.22 -19.68 -3.23
CA ARG A 197 -6.34 -20.78 -2.78
C ARG A 197 -4.94 -20.67 -3.39
N LYS A 198 -4.84 -20.38 -4.69
CA LYS A 198 -3.56 -20.12 -5.36
C LYS A 198 -2.82 -18.94 -4.73
N LEU A 199 -3.53 -17.83 -4.48
CA LEU A 199 -2.94 -16.65 -3.82
C LEU A 199 -2.46 -16.95 -2.39
N ASN A 200 -3.23 -17.71 -1.61
CA ASN A 200 -2.82 -18.11 -0.26
C ASN A 200 -1.57 -18.98 -0.28
N TYR A 201 -1.49 -19.93 -1.22
CA TYR A 201 -0.29 -20.76 -1.41
C TYR A 201 0.92 -19.89 -1.77
N PHE A 202 0.75 -18.96 -2.70
CA PHE A 202 1.81 -18.00 -3.07
C PHE A 202 2.28 -17.17 -1.86
N VAL A 203 1.38 -16.66 -1.03
CA VAL A 203 1.75 -15.90 0.18
C VAL A 203 2.61 -16.75 1.12
N ASN A 204 2.22 -18.01 1.35
CA ASN A 204 2.96 -18.91 2.21
C ASN A 204 4.36 -19.22 1.66
N GLU A 205 4.46 -19.54 0.37
CA GLU A 205 5.72 -19.82 -0.33
C GLU A 205 6.63 -18.57 -0.33
N TYR A 206 6.06 -17.41 -0.68
CA TYR A 206 6.78 -16.14 -0.74
C TYR A 206 7.39 -15.77 0.62
N ASN A 207 6.62 -15.92 1.70
CA ASN A 207 7.08 -15.54 3.03
C ASN A 207 8.02 -16.56 3.67
N SER A 208 7.78 -17.86 3.47
CA SER A 208 8.39 -18.91 4.29
C SER A 208 9.47 -19.70 3.58
N ILE A 209 9.42 -19.78 2.25
CA ILE A 209 10.31 -20.62 1.45
C ILE A 209 11.26 -19.75 0.63
N ARG A 210 10.74 -18.69 0.01
CA ARG A 210 11.51 -17.94 -0.99
C ARG A 210 12.61 -17.07 -0.35
N PRO A 211 13.89 -17.26 -0.71
CA PRO A 211 14.97 -16.33 -0.33
C PRO A 211 14.87 -15.02 -1.11
N HIS A 212 15.22 -13.88 -0.50
CA HIS A 212 15.26 -12.58 -1.16
C HIS A 212 16.64 -11.95 -1.14
N GLU A 213 17.20 -11.63 -2.31
CA GLU A 213 18.50 -10.93 -2.42
C GLU A 213 18.52 -9.60 -1.65
N ALA A 214 17.37 -8.91 -1.56
CA ALA A 214 17.25 -7.66 -0.81
C ALA A 214 17.26 -7.83 0.72
N LEU A 215 17.24 -9.08 1.20
CA LEU A 215 17.26 -9.47 2.61
C LEU A 215 18.44 -10.40 2.90
N ASP A 216 19.54 -10.26 2.15
CA ASP A 216 20.72 -11.12 2.27
C ASP A 216 20.38 -12.62 2.16
N MET A 217 19.45 -12.95 1.26
CA MET A 217 18.93 -14.29 1.02
C MET A 217 18.12 -14.90 2.18
N LYS A 218 17.72 -14.10 3.16
CA LYS A 218 16.71 -14.52 4.15
C LYS A 218 15.31 -14.55 3.54
N THR A 219 14.40 -15.30 4.17
CA THR A 219 12.98 -15.31 3.82
C THR A 219 12.27 -14.13 4.49
N PRO A 220 11.20 -13.57 3.89
CA PRO A 220 10.48 -12.45 4.49
C PRO A 220 9.97 -12.75 5.91
N ALA A 221 9.52 -13.98 6.17
CA ALA A 221 9.07 -14.40 7.50
C ALA A 221 10.19 -14.35 8.55
N SER A 222 11.41 -14.81 8.19
CA SER A 222 12.56 -14.76 9.10
C SER A 222 13.07 -13.35 9.38
N ALA A 223 12.85 -12.40 8.45
CA ALA A 223 13.28 -11.02 8.56
C ALA A 223 12.24 -10.08 9.17
N HIS A 224 10.99 -10.54 9.35
CA HIS A 224 9.89 -9.68 9.79
C HIS A 224 9.73 -9.67 11.30
N GLN A 225 9.43 -8.49 11.83
CA GLN A 225 8.96 -8.29 13.21
C GLN A 225 7.56 -7.70 13.17
N PHE A 226 6.62 -8.30 13.90
CA PHE A 226 5.23 -7.86 13.92
C PHE A 226 5.04 -6.56 14.71
N SER A 227 3.97 -5.82 14.40
CA SER A 227 3.69 -4.55 15.07
C SER A 227 3.16 -4.78 16.48
N ASN A 228 3.69 -4.01 17.43
CA ASN A 228 3.19 -3.97 18.81
C ASN A 228 1.96 -3.07 18.97
N LYS A 229 1.48 -2.42 17.91
CA LYS A 229 0.29 -1.56 17.94
C LYS A 229 -0.94 -2.39 17.55
N PRO A 230 -1.82 -2.77 18.49
CA PRO A 230 -3.01 -3.56 18.16
C PRO A 230 -4.04 -2.73 17.40
N PHE A 231 -4.91 -3.40 16.64
CA PHE A 231 -6.05 -2.77 16.00
C PHE A 231 -7.11 -2.36 17.05
N PRO A 232 -7.54 -1.09 17.10
CA PRO A 232 -8.60 -0.66 18.00
C PRO A 232 -9.99 -1.04 17.46
N GLU A 233 -10.77 -1.79 18.24
CA GLU A 233 -12.17 -2.14 17.89
C GLU A 233 -13.11 -0.93 17.96
N LYS A 234 -12.76 0.08 18.76
CA LYS A 234 -13.48 1.35 18.87
C LYS A 234 -12.51 2.51 18.67
N ILE A 235 -12.83 3.38 17.72
CA ILE A 235 -12.08 4.59 17.46
C ILE A 235 -12.51 5.65 18.48
N LYS A 236 -11.57 6.09 19.32
CA LYS A 236 -11.83 7.16 20.30
C LYS A 236 -12.07 8.49 19.60
N PRO A 237 -12.98 9.34 20.10
CA PRO A 237 -13.08 10.73 19.66
C PRO A 237 -11.74 11.44 19.80
N TYR A 238 -11.42 12.31 18.85
CA TYR A 238 -10.20 13.11 18.89
C TYR A 238 -10.49 14.45 19.55
N VAL A 239 -9.74 14.78 20.61
CA VAL A 239 -9.86 16.06 21.31
C VAL A 239 -8.86 17.03 20.69
N TYR A 240 -9.36 18.09 20.07
CA TYR A 240 -8.51 19.14 19.54
C TYR A 240 -8.09 20.11 20.65
N PRO A 241 -6.90 20.73 20.54
CA PRO A 241 -6.48 21.81 21.44
C PRO A 241 -7.50 22.96 21.47
N SER A 242 -7.65 23.61 22.63
CA SER A 242 -8.63 24.68 22.85
C SER A 242 -8.42 25.93 21.99
N HIS A 243 -7.18 26.20 21.57
CA HIS A 243 -6.86 27.31 20.67
C HIS A 243 -7.31 27.06 19.22
N MET A 244 -7.61 25.81 18.85
CA MET A 244 -8.07 25.48 17.50
C MET A 244 -9.58 25.59 17.40
N LYS A 245 -10.05 26.17 16.30
CA LYS A 245 -11.47 26.27 16.00
C LYS A 245 -11.98 24.98 15.39
N THR A 246 -12.83 24.26 16.11
CA THR A 246 -13.41 23.00 15.65
C THR A 246 -14.71 23.20 14.87
N MET A 247 -14.88 22.50 13.77
CA MET A 247 -16.06 22.58 12.90
C MET A 247 -16.48 21.21 12.38
N ASN A 248 -17.78 21.01 12.21
CA ASN A 248 -18.33 19.80 11.61
C ASN A 248 -18.43 19.95 10.09
N VAL A 249 -18.05 18.89 9.37
CA VAL A 249 -18.20 18.82 7.92
C VAL A 249 -19.60 18.32 7.57
N SER A 250 -20.32 19.11 6.80
CA SER A 250 -21.70 18.85 6.38
C SER A 250 -21.80 17.77 5.30
N LYS A 251 -23.03 17.44 4.88
CA LYS A 251 -23.31 16.45 3.81
C LYS A 251 -22.71 16.84 2.44
N SER A 252 -22.42 18.12 2.20
CA SER A 252 -21.76 18.57 0.97
C SER A 252 -20.25 18.34 0.96
N GLY A 253 -19.65 17.88 2.07
CA GLY A 253 -18.19 17.80 2.22
C GLY A 253 -17.53 19.15 2.54
N ALA A 254 -18.33 20.18 2.80
CA ALA A 254 -17.88 21.51 3.21
C ALA A 254 -18.20 21.80 4.69
N MET A 255 -17.35 22.60 5.32
CA MET A 255 -17.58 23.16 6.65
C MET A 255 -18.12 24.59 6.53
N ARG A 256 -18.99 24.98 7.46
CA ARG A 256 -19.46 26.35 7.56
C ARG A 256 -18.41 27.21 8.25
N TRP A 257 -18.04 28.31 7.62
CA TRP A 257 -17.14 29.32 8.17
C TRP A 257 -17.92 30.61 8.46
N LYS A 258 -17.75 31.16 9.68
CA LYS A 258 -18.57 32.29 10.19
C LYS A 258 -20.07 32.06 9.94
N ALA A 259 -20.80 33.09 9.52
CA ALA A 259 -22.25 33.04 9.31
C ALA A 259 -22.64 32.50 7.92
N TYR A 260 -21.92 32.90 6.86
CA TYR A 260 -22.38 32.74 5.46
C TYR A 260 -21.40 32.02 4.53
N TYR A 261 -20.23 31.63 5.02
CA TYR A 261 -19.16 31.12 4.18
C TYR A 261 -19.06 29.60 4.25
N TRP A 262 -18.60 28.97 3.17
CA TRP A 262 -18.42 27.53 3.08
C TRP A 262 -17.05 27.20 2.51
N VAL A 263 -16.32 26.35 3.22
CA VAL A 263 -15.00 25.86 2.79
C VAL A 263 -15.13 24.37 2.52
N TYR A 264 -14.93 23.97 1.27
CA TYR A 264 -14.94 22.56 0.88
C TYR A 264 -13.63 21.88 1.24
N MET A 265 -13.81 20.73 1.86
CA MET A 265 -12.74 19.91 2.41
C MET A 265 -12.59 18.65 1.55
N SER A 266 -13.53 17.72 1.73
CA SER A 266 -13.58 16.45 1.01
C SER A 266 -14.89 15.73 1.35
N SER A 267 -15.43 14.99 0.40
CA SER A 267 -16.55 14.07 0.65
C SER A 267 -16.18 12.96 1.66
N GLY A 268 -14.90 12.58 1.76
CA GLY A 268 -14.44 11.59 2.74
C GLY A 268 -14.54 12.06 4.20
N LEU A 269 -14.71 13.37 4.42
CA LEU A 269 -14.85 13.98 5.74
C LEU A 269 -16.31 14.19 6.17
N ILE A 270 -17.30 13.85 5.35
CA ILE A 270 -18.72 14.06 5.69
C ILE A 270 -19.04 13.46 7.07
N GLY A 271 -19.63 14.27 7.94
CA GLY A 271 -20.00 13.86 9.31
C GLY A 271 -18.84 13.82 10.31
N ARG A 272 -17.63 14.25 9.92
CA ARG A 272 -16.45 14.32 10.80
C ARG A 272 -16.17 15.75 11.25
N GLN A 273 -15.44 15.87 12.37
CA GLN A 273 -14.97 17.14 12.89
C GLN A 273 -13.54 17.43 12.45
N VAL A 274 -13.31 18.65 11.97
CA VAL A 274 -12.00 19.20 11.60
C VAL A 274 -11.67 20.38 12.51
N ALA A 275 -10.41 20.76 12.57
CA ALA A 275 -9.96 21.91 13.34
C ALA A 275 -9.12 22.86 12.49
N ALA A 276 -9.24 24.16 12.74
CA ALA A 276 -8.46 25.18 12.08
C ALA A 276 -7.71 26.05 13.09
N GLU A 277 -6.48 26.40 12.76
CA GLU A 277 -5.58 27.26 13.54
C GLU A 277 -5.18 28.46 12.68
N GLU A 278 -5.27 29.66 13.24
CA GLU A 278 -4.87 30.88 12.53
C GLU A 278 -3.34 31.03 12.58
N ILE A 279 -2.72 31.23 11.42
CA ILE A 279 -1.27 31.46 11.31
C ILE A 279 -0.93 32.94 11.06
N GLY A 280 -1.95 33.80 10.94
CA GLY A 280 -1.82 35.24 10.74
C GLY A 280 -2.39 35.72 9.40
N ASN A 281 -2.65 37.03 9.29
CA ASN A 281 -3.16 37.71 8.10
C ASN A 281 -4.51 37.18 7.55
N GLY A 282 -5.26 36.44 8.36
CA GLY A 282 -6.50 35.77 7.94
C GLY A 282 -6.28 34.41 7.26
N VAL A 283 -5.06 33.86 7.29
CA VAL A 283 -4.76 32.52 6.77
C VAL A 283 -4.92 31.49 7.88
N TRP A 284 -5.63 30.42 7.56
CA TRP A 284 -5.99 29.35 8.48
C TRP A 284 -5.42 28.03 8.00
N LYS A 285 -4.76 27.31 8.92
CA LYS A 285 -4.25 25.96 8.71
C LYS A 285 -5.28 24.95 9.21
N VAL A 286 -5.70 24.03 8.37
CA VAL A 286 -6.76 23.06 8.69
C VAL A 286 -6.20 21.66 8.88
N PHE A 287 -6.72 20.98 9.90
CA PHE A 287 -6.32 19.66 10.33
C PHE A 287 -7.51 18.71 10.45
N TYR A 288 -7.24 17.44 10.16
CA TYR A 288 -8.06 16.34 10.60
C TYR A 288 -7.25 15.49 11.57
N ARG A 289 -7.67 15.46 12.83
CA ARG A 289 -6.88 14.97 13.95
C ARG A 289 -5.52 15.68 14.01
N ASN A 290 -4.43 14.94 13.92
CA ASN A 290 -3.07 15.43 13.86
C ASN A 290 -2.53 15.56 12.41
N VAL A 291 -3.36 15.33 11.39
CA VAL A 291 -2.94 15.36 9.98
C VAL A 291 -3.35 16.67 9.35
N PHE A 292 -2.37 17.38 8.78
CA PHE A 292 -2.59 18.61 8.04
C PHE A 292 -3.34 18.33 6.73
N LEU A 293 -4.36 19.13 6.45
CA LEU A 293 -5.17 19.03 5.22
C LEU A 293 -4.81 20.13 4.22
N GLY A 294 -4.78 21.39 4.65
CA GLY A 294 -4.55 22.51 3.75
C GLY A 294 -4.73 23.86 4.44
N TYR A 295 -4.47 24.93 3.71
CA TYR A 295 -4.71 26.30 4.08
C TYR A 295 -5.97 26.84 3.39
N PHE A 296 -6.64 27.79 4.02
CA PHE A 296 -7.52 28.74 3.34
C PHE A 296 -7.29 30.14 3.88
N ASN A 297 -7.47 31.14 3.02
CA ASN A 297 -7.44 32.54 3.41
C ASN A 297 -8.88 33.04 3.54
N GLU A 298 -9.21 33.61 4.68
CA GLU A 298 -10.52 34.17 4.95
C GLU A 298 -10.87 35.35 4.03
N LYS A 299 -9.87 36.12 3.60
CA LYS A 299 -10.06 37.29 2.71
C LYS A 299 -10.42 36.90 1.28
N ASP A 300 -10.11 35.67 0.89
CA ASP A 300 -10.44 35.14 -0.44
C ASP A 300 -11.86 34.58 -0.51
N ILE A 301 -12.54 34.46 0.63
CA ILE A 301 -13.94 34.06 0.69
C ILE A 301 -14.83 35.28 0.41
N ARG A 302 -14.86 35.71 -0.84
CA ARG A 302 -15.52 36.96 -1.27
C ARG A 302 -17.01 36.79 -1.54
N ASP A 303 -17.43 35.63 -2.01
CA ASP A 303 -18.81 35.39 -2.42
C ASP A 303 -19.60 34.64 -1.34
N LYS A 304 -20.71 35.24 -0.90
CA LYS A 304 -21.72 34.54 -0.10
C LYS A 304 -22.20 33.33 -0.91
N GLN A 305 -22.26 32.15 -0.27
CA GLN A 305 -22.74 30.88 -0.86
C GLN A 305 -21.80 30.16 -1.85
N ASN A 306 -20.62 30.71 -2.20
CA ASN A 306 -19.64 29.96 -2.99
C ASN A 306 -18.73 29.10 -2.11
N ILE A 307 -18.33 27.96 -2.66
CA ILE A 307 -17.52 26.96 -2.00
C ILE A 307 -16.03 27.22 -2.29
N THR A 308 -15.29 27.69 -1.30
CA THR A 308 -13.82 27.84 -1.41
C THR A 308 -13.15 26.50 -1.14
N ARG A 309 -12.23 26.07 -2.01
CA ARG A 309 -11.43 24.86 -1.77
C ARG A 309 -10.18 25.19 -0.97
N LEU A 310 -9.77 24.27 -0.11
CA LEU A 310 -8.46 24.34 0.54
C LEU A 310 -7.31 24.25 -0.48
N SER A 311 -6.21 24.94 -0.19
CA SER A 311 -4.94 24.85 -0.89
C SER A 311 -3.93 24.06 -0.06
N THR A 312 -3.08 23.25 -0.70
CA THR A 312 -1.94 22.61 0.00
C THR A 312 -0.72 23.52 0.10
N ASN A 313 -0.67 24.58 -0.71
CA ASN A 313 0.35 25.62 -0.66
C ASN A 313 -0.13 26.76 0.23
N LEU A 314 0.81 27.45 0.89
CA LEU A 314 0.50 28.67 1.61
C LEU A 314 -0.03 29.70 0.59
N VAL A 315 -1.23 30.22 0.85
CA VAL A 315 -1.93 31.19 -0.03
C VAL A 315 -1.78 32.58 0.52
#